data_AF-A0A2A9ERC8-F1
#
_entry.id   AF-A0A2A9ERC8-F1
#
_cell.length_a   1.000
_cell.length_b   1.000
_cell.length_c   1.000
_cell.angle_alpha   90.00
_cell.angle_beta   90.00
_cell.angle_gamma   90.00
#
_symmetry.space_group_name_H-M   'P 1'
#
loop_
_entity.id
_entity.type
_entity.pdbx_description
1 polymer ?
#
loop_
_entity_poly.entity_id
_entity_poly.type
_entity_poly.pdbx_seq_one_letter_code
_entity_poly.pdbx_strand_id
1 'polypeptide(L)'
;MTPTRVAPVPLILASVALAAAALRQVQACWGATEAEVAEALPGDDLLPAAGLVATRAVDIAAPPGKVWPWIAQLGQGRGGFYSYDALENLAGCDIHSAGRIVSEWQDVAVGDEVRLAPEVGLEVAAVSPAEHLVLHGGVAPGLPAPPYDFTWAFVLRPTPDGGTRMLVRERYGWERPWVRPLVEAVQVVSFVMTERMLRGIRDRAEVTS
;
A
#
# COMPACT_ATOMS: atom_id res chain seq x y z
N MET A 1 -38.07 9.77 -40.30
CA MET A 1 -36.76 9.13 -40.05
C MET A 1 -35.91 10.10 -39.24
N THR A 2 -35.81 9.90 -37.94
CA THR A 2 -34.91 10.66 -37.05
C THR A 2 -33.50 10.09 -37.20
N PRO A 3 -32.47 10.91 -37.52
CA PRO A 3 -31.12 10.40 -37.66
C PRO A 3 -30.57 10.00 -36.29
N THR A 4 -30.16 8.75 -36.16
CA THR A 4 -29.42 8.24 -35.01
C THR A 4 -28.11 9.02 -34.90
N ARG A 5 -28.00 9.93 -33.92
CA ARG A 5 -26.76 10.66 -33.64
C ARG A 5 -25.75 9.66 -33.10
N VAL A 6 -24.91 9.12 -33.96
CA VAL A 6 -23.71 8.39 -33.54
C VAL A 6 -22.81 9.42 -32.85
N ALA A 7 -22.61 9.28 -31.54
CA ALA A 7 -21.68 10.13 -30.83
C ALA A 7 -20.30 10.02 -31.53
N PRO A 8 -19.62 11.14 -31.81
CA PRO A 8 -18.34 11.08 -32.52
C PRO A 8 -17.35 10.30 -31.65
N VAL A 9 -16.73 9.26 -32.21
CA VAL A 9 -15.70 8.41 -31.59
C VAL A 9 -14.74 9.16 -30.64
N PRO A 10 -14.20 10.36 -30.97
CA PRO A 10 -13.35 11.13 -30.04
C PRO A 10 -14.03 11.52 -28.72
N LEU A 11 -15.34 11.79 -28.69
CA LEU A 11 -16.07 12.11 -27.47
C LEU A 11 -16.20 10.88 -26.55
N ILE A 12 -16.39 9.70 -27.14
CA ILE A 12 -16.42 8.43 -26.41
C ILE A 12 -15.05 8.15 -25.80
N LEU A 13 -13.98 8.28 -26.58
CA LEU A 13 -12.61 8.07 -26.09
C LEU A 13 -12.25 9.06 -24.97
N ALA A 14 -12.61 10.34 -25.11
CA ALA A 14 -12.40 11.34 -24.07
C ALA A 14 -13.18 11.02 -22.79
N SER A 15 -14.43 10.57 -22.90
CA SER A 15 -15.25 10.17 -21.76
C SER A 15 -14.69 8.94 -21.04
N VAL A 16 -14.24 7.94 -21.80
CA VAL A 16 -13.58 6.74 -21.26
C VAL A 16 -12.29 7.12 -20.54
N ALA A 17 -11.46 7.98 -21.13
CA ALA A 17 -10.22 8.45 -20.51
C ALA A 17 -10.48 9.23 -19.21
N LEU A 18 -11.51 10.09 -19.19
CA LEU A 18 -11.89 10.84 -17.99
C LEU A 18 -12.40 9.90 -16.89
N ALA A 19 -13.26 8.94 -17.23
CA ALA A 19 -13.76 7.96 -16.28
C ALA A 19 -12.64 7.09 -15.70
N ALA A 20 -11.69 6.66 -16.53
CA ALA A 20 -10.52 5.90 -16.08
C ALA A 20 -9.62 6.74 -15.15
N ALA A 21 -9.38 8.01 -15.46
CA ALA A 21 -8.61 8.91 -14.61
C ALA A 21 -9.30 9.16 -13.26
N ALA A 22 -10.62 9.34 -13.25
CA ALA A 22 -11.40 9.50 -12.02
C ALA A 22 -11.36 8.22 -11.16
N LEU A 23 -11.55 7.05 -11.77
CA LEU A 23 -11.48 5.77 -11.07
C LEU A 23 -10.10 5.54 -10.45
N ARG A 24 -9.04 5.81 -11.23
CA ARG A 24 -7.66 5.76 -10.74
C ARG A 24 -7.46 6.65 -9.51
N GLN A 25 -7.95 7.89 -9.55
CA GLN A 25 -7.83 8.81 -8.42
C GLN A 25 -8.57 8.29 -7.18
N VAL A 26 -9.79 7.76 -7.36
CA VAL A 26 -10.58 7.17 -6.28
C VAL A 26 -9.86 5.97 -5.65
N GLN A 27 -9.24 5.11 -6.46
CA GLN A 27 -8.47 3.96 -5.97
C GLN A 27 -7.16 4.38 -5.27
N ALA A 28 -6.50 5.43 -5.78
CA ALA A 28 -5.26 5.95 -5.21
C ALA A 28 -5.47 6.68 -3.88
N CYS A 29 -6.63 7.32 -3.69
CA CYS A 29 -6.96 8.10 -2.50
C CYS A 29 -7.99 7.41 -1.58
N TRP A 30 -8.20 6.10 -1.73
CA TRP A 30 -9.28 5.40 -1.04
C TRP A 30 -9.22 5.57 0.48
N GLY A 31 -10.30 6.09 1.06
CA GLY A 31 -10.43 6.32 2.49
C GLY A 31 -9.64 7.52 3.03
N ALA A 32 -8.70 8.09 2.27
CA ALA A 32 -7.91 9.26 2.66
C ALA A 32 -8.62 10.57 2.30
N THR A 33 -8.39 11.60 3.10
CA THR A 33 -8.85 12.98 2.85
C THR A 33 -7.89 13.72 1.93
N GLU A 34 -8.34 14.81 1.31
CA GLU A 34 -7.49 15.65 0.47
C GLU A 34 -6.28 16.23 1.24
N ALA A 35 -6.48 16.58 2.51
CA ALA A 35 -5.40 17.06 3.38
C ALA A 35 -4.35 15.98 3.62
N GLU A 36 -4.79 14.74 3.88
CA GLU A 36 -3.91 13.59 4.07
C GLU A 36 -3.14 13.22 2.80
N VAL A 37 -3.76 13.40 1.62
CA VAL A 37 -3.09 13.19 0.33
C VAL A 37 -2.03 14.26 0.07
N ALA A 38 -2.28 15.51 0.48
CA ALA A 38 -1.42 16.66 0.17
C ALA A 38 -0.26 16.87 1.15
N GLU A 39 -0.35 16.36 2.38
CA GLU A 39 0.69 16.52 3.38
C GLU A 39 1.91 15.63 3.12
N ALA A 40 3.06 15.99 3.71
CA ALA A 40 4.24 15.15 3.73
C ALA A 40 4.10 14.05 4.80
N LEU A 41 4.43 12.81 4.43
CA LEU A 41 4.51 11.66 5.33
C LEU A 41 5.96 11.15 5.44
N PRO A 42 6.33 10.45 6.53
CA PRO A 42 7.64 9.81 6.66
C PRO A 42 7.97 8.96 5.42
N GLY A 43 9.18 9.12 4.88
CA GLY A 43 9.65 8.40 3.69
C GLY A 43 9.33 9.06 2.35
N ASP A 44 8.58 10.16 2.32
CA ASP A 44 8.32 10.91 1.08
C ASP A 44 9.60 11.51 0.47
N ASP A 45 10.58 11.83 1.32
CA ASP A 45 11.89 12.40 0.98
C ASP A 45 12.86 11.37 0.37
N LEU A 46 12.63 10.06 0.60
CA LEU A 46 13.40 8.99 -0.03
C LEU A 46 13.13 8.90 -1.54
N LEU A 47 11.90 9.25 -1.97
CA LEU A 47 11.50 9.23 -3.36
C LEU A 47 10.72 10.50 -3.74
N PRO A 48 11.39 11.66 -3.85
CA PRO A 48 10.74 12.95 -4.06
C PRO A 48 10.09 13.05 -5.45
N ALA A 49 10.70 12.42 -6.46
CA ALA A 49 10.24 12.42 -7.86
C ALA A 49 9.40 11.17 -8.21
N ALA A 50 8.37 10.88 -7.41
CA ALA A 50 7.47 9.77 -7.68
C ALA A 50 6.52 10.10 -8.85
N GLY A 51 6.44 9.20 -9.84
CA GLY A 51 5.50 9.32 -10.96
C GLY A 51 4.07 8.90 -10.60
N LEU A 52 3.93 8.08 -9.55
CA LEU A 52 2.64 7.70 -8.97
C LEU A 52 2.73 7.74 -7.45
N VAL A 53 1.75 8.38 -6.82
CA VAL A 53 1.56 8.34 -5.36
C VAL A 53 0.14 7.88 -5.08
N ALA A 54 -0.01 6.89 -4.20
CA ALA A 54 -1.30 6.47 -3.66
C ALA A 54 -1.27 6.64 -2.13
N THR A 55 -2.29 7.30 -1.58
CA THR A 55 -2.47 7.48 -0.12
C THR A 55 -3.82 6.91 0.25
N ARG A 56 -3.83 5.86 1.08
CA ARG A 56 -5.05 5.17 1.50
C ARG A 56 -5.14 5.19 3.01
N ALA A 57 -6.36 5.22 3.55
CA ALA A 57 -6.52 5.31 4.99
C ALA A 57 -7.75 4.56 5.51
N VAL A 58 -7.65 4.12 6.76
CA VAL A 58 -8.76 3.53 7.52
C VAL A 58 -8.74 4.03 8.96
N ASP A 59 -9.93 4.13 9.54
CA ASP A 59 -10.09 4.32 10.98
C ASP A 59 -10.15 2.95 11.67
N ILE A 60 -9.48 2.84 12.82
CA ILE A 60 -9.37 1.63 13.62
C ILE A 60 -9.77 1.99 15.05
N ALA A 61 -10.76 1.28 15.59
CA ALA A 61 -11.24 1.45 16.97
C ALA A 61 -10.30 0.78 18.00
N ALA A 62 -9.01 1.04 17.90
CA ALA A 62 -7.97 0.57 18.82
C ALA A 62 -6.82 1.60 18.88
N PRO A 63 -6.10 1.72 20.02
CA PRO A 63 -4.99 2.66 20.14
C PRO A 63 -3.78 2.21 19.29
N PRO A 64 -2.87 3.13 18.90
CA PRO A 64 -1.75 2.80 18.00
C PRO A 64 -0.87 1.65 18.51
N GLY A 65 -0.67 1.53 19.83
CA GLY A 65 0.08 0.44 20.43
C GLY A 65 -0.55 -0.96 20.27
N LYS A 66 -1.85 -1.06 19.98
CA LYS A 66 -2.54 -2.32 19.64
C LYS A 66 -2.54 -2.60 18.14
N VAL A 67 -2.43 -1.56 17.32
CA VAL A 67 -2.31 -1.68 15.86
C VAL A 67 -0.88 -2.04 15.45
N TRP A 68 0.10 -1.42 16.11
CA TRP A 68 1.53 -1.58 15.81
C TRP A 68 1.99 -3.03 15.67
N PRO A 69 1.64 -3.95 16.58
CA PRO A 69 2.16 -5.30 16.51
C PRO A 69 1.78 -6.06 15.23
N TRP A 70 0.63 -5.71 14.64
CA TRP A 70 0.19 -6.28 13.37
C TRP A 70 1.01 -5.75 12.18
N ILE A 71 1.41 -4.47 12.24
CA ILE A 71 2.27 -3.82 11.23
C ILE A 71 3.71 -4.30 11.37
N ALA A 72 4.23 -4.32 12.60
CA ALA A 72 5.60 -4.73 12.90
C ALA A 72 5.90 -6.12 12.32
N GLN A 73 4.94 -7.04 12.38
CA GLN A 73 5.11 -8.40 11.89
C GLN A 73 4.71 -8.63 10.42
N LEU A 74 4.44 -7.58 9.62
CA LEU A 74 4.18 -7.74 8.19
C LEU A 74 5.36 -8.46 7.49
N GLY A 75 5.04 -9.33 6.53
CA GLY A 75 6.06 -9.99 5.70
C GLY A 75 5.82 -11.48 5.45
N GLN A 76 6.36 -11.94 4.33
CA GLN A 76 6.42 -13.33 3.90
C GLN A 76 7.40 -14.13 4.79
N GLY A 77 6.89 -15.19 5.42
CA GLY A 77 7.55 -15.91 6.51
C GLY A 77 7.43 -15.23 7.89
N ARG A 78 6.65 -14.14 7.99
CA ARG A 78 6.28 -13.47 9.25
C ARG A 78 4.77 -13.56 9.46
N GLY A 79 4.10 -12.46 9.79
CA GLY A 79 2.66 -12.38 10.00
C GLY A 79 1.81 -12.31 8.74
N GLY A 80 2.43 -12.34 7.54
CA GLY A 80 1.74 -12.16 6.26
C GLY A 80 1.32 -10.71 6.02
N PHE A 81 0.42 -10.48 5.06
CA PHE A 81 -0.11 -9.16 4.72
C PHE A 81 -1.62 -9.02 5.03
N TYR A 82 -2.22 -10.02 5.69
CA TYR A 82 -3.63 -10.01 6.11
C TYR A 82 -4.64 -9.72 4.99
N SER A 83 -4.25 -10.05 3.76
CA SER A 83 -4.91 -9.69 2.51
C SER A 83 -5.70 -10.89 1.97
N TYR A 84 -5.42 -11.30 0.73
CA TYR A 84 -5.98 -12.49 0.10
C TYR A 84 -4.93 -13.59 0.04
N ASP A 85 -4.58 -14.18 1.19
CA ASP A 85 -3.58 -15.27 1.30
C ASP A 85 -3.78 -16.36 0.23
N ALA A 86 -5.04 -16.70 -0.10
CA ALA A 86 -5.35 -17.69 -1.13
C ALA A 86 -4.99 -17.24 -2.57
N LEU A 87 -5.18 -15.96 -2.91
CA LEU A 87 -4.79 -15.41 -4.22
C LEU A 87 -3.27 -15.21 -4.30
N GLU A 88 -2.64 -14.80 -3.21
CA GLU A 88 -1.20 -14.65 -3.09
C GLU A 88 -0.49 -16.01 -3.22
N ASN A 89 -1.02 -17.06 -2.59
CA ASN A 89 -0.49 -18.42 -2.73
C ASN A 89 -0.74 -19.02 -4.11
N LEU A 90 -1.86 -18.67 -4.78
CA LEU A 90 -2.07 -19.02 -6.20
C LEU A 90 -1.04 -18.35 -7.13
N ALA A 91 -0.49 -17.21 -6.74
CA ALA A 91 0.60 -16.53 -7.44
C ALA A 91 2.00 -17.00 -6.99
N GLY A 92 2.09 -17.98 -6.07
CA GLY A 92 3.35 -18.56 -5.60
C GLY A 92 4.04 -17.78 -4.47
N CYS A 93 3.35 -16.87 -3.77
CA CYS A 93 3.97 -16.04 -2.73
C CYS A 93 4.22 -16.75 -1.38
N ASP A 94 3.63 -17.93 -1.14
CA ASP A 94 3.76 -18.71 0.11
C ASP A 94 3.56 -17.85 1.39
N ILE A 95 2.43 -17.14 1.43
CA ILE A 95 2.02 -16.26 2.52
C ILE A 95 1.02 -17.00 3.43
N HIS A 96 1.32 -16.99 4.74
CA HIS A 96 0.46 -17.49 5.79
C HIS A 96 0.21 -16.39 6.81
N SER A 97 -0.96 -15.74 6.76
CA SER A 97 -1.25 -14.66 7.69
C SER A 97 -1.43 -15.18 9.11
N ALA A 98 -0.68 -14.60 10.06
CA ALA A 98 -0.79 -14.98 11.46
C ALA A 98 -2.13 -14.53 12.05
N GLY A 99 -2.78 -15.42 12.80
CA GLY A 99 -3.98 -15.10 13.59
C GLY A 99 -3.66 -14.49 14.96
N ARG A 100 -2.38 -14.33 15.30
CA ARG A 100 -1.91 -13.85 16.61
C ARG A 100 -0.66 -13.00 16.46
N ILE A 101 -0.37 -12.22 17.49
CA ILE A 101 0.91 -11.51 17.63
C ILE A 101 2.01 -12.51 18.00
N VAL A 102 3.14 -12.43 17.31
CA VAL A 102 4.33 -13.26 17.57
C VAL A 102 5.45 -12.35 18.07
N SER A 103 5.95 -12.62 19.28
CA SER A 103 6.95 -11.80 20.00
C SER A 103 8.22 -11.59 19.20
N GLU A 104 8.66 -12.62 18.48
CA GLU A 104 9.90 -12.68 17.72
C GLU A 104 9.92 -11.73 16.52
N TRP A 105 8.76 -11.22 16.11
CA TRP A 105 8.63 -10.31 14.97
C TRP A 105 8.39 -8.85 15.38
N GLN A 106 8.42 -8.54 16.68
CA GLN A 106 8.06 -7.20 17.19
C GLN A 106 9.23 -6.22 17.24
N ASP A 107 10.47 -6.74 17.24
CA ASP A 107 11.68 -5.93 17.22
C ASP A 107 12.07 -5.67 15.75
N VAL A 108 11.66 -4.52 15.23
CA VAL A 108 11.92 -4.08 13.86
C VAL A 108 12.86 -2.89 13.92
N ALA A 109 14.00 -3.00 13.23
CA ALA A 109 15.04 -1.99 13.16
C ALA A 109 15.24 -1.48 11.73
N VAL A 110 15.81 -0.27 11.61
CA VAL A 110 16.27 0.25 10.32
C VAL A 110 17.33 -0.69 9.73
N GLY A 111 17.20 -1.02 8.45
CA GLY A 111 18.05 -1.97 7.74
C GLY A 111 17.53 -3.41 7.74
N ASP A 112 16.49 -3.73 8.51
CA ASP A 112 15.86 -5.05 8.44
C ASP A 112 15.16 -5.28 7.09
N GLU A 113 15.07 -6.54 6.67
CA GLU A 113 14.38 -6.92 5.43
C GLU A 113 12.94 -7.40 5.72
N VAL A 114 11.98 -6.82 5.02
CA VAL A 114 10.58 -7.26 4.96
C VAL A 114 10.29 -7.82 3.57
N ARG A 115 10.08 -9.13 3.49
CA ARG A 115 9.78 -9.81 2.22
C ARG A 115 8.30 -9.70 1.85
N LEU A 116 7.99 -9.24 0.65
CA LEU A 116 6.66 -9.28 0.04
C LEU A 116 6.36 -10.65 -0.60
N ALA A 117 7.40 -11.31 -1.12
CA ALA A 117 7.35 -12.62 -1.76
C ALA A 117 8.74 -13.28 -1.63
N PRO A 118 8.92 -14.58 -1.97
CA PRO A 118 10.20 -15.28 -1.81
C PRO A 118 11.40 -14.54 -2.43
N GLU A 119 11.17 -13.82 -3.52
CA GLU A 119 12.17 -13.03 -4.25
C GLU A 119 11.78 -11.54 -4.35
N VAL A 120 11.08 -11.00 -3.35
CA VAL A 120 10.84 -9.55 -3.28
C VAL A 120 11.02 -9.06 -1.85
N GLY A 121 12.16 -8.44 -1.56
CA GLY A 121 12.47 -7.81 -0.28
C GLY A 121 12.33 -6.29 -0.33
N LEU A 122 11.92 -5.69 0.77
CA LEU A 122 12.00 -4.25 1.04
C LEU A 122 12.81 -4.03 2.30
N GLU A 123 13.67 -3.03 2.30
CA GLU A 123 14.45 -2.64 3.48
C GLU A 123 13.64 -1.66 4.35
N VAL A 124 13.74 -1.81 5.67
CA VAL A 124 13.19 -0.84 6.62
C VAL A 124 14.04 0.43 6.58
N ALA A 125 13.54 1.48 5.94
CA ALA A 125 14.22 2.76 5.83
C ALA A 125 14.00 3.69 7.03
N ALA A 126 12.83 3.61 7.67
CA ALA A 126 12.53 4.32 8.91
C ALA A 126 11.52 3.56 9.76
N VAL A 127 11.66 3.64 11.08
CA VAL A 127 10.77 2.97 12.02
C VAL A 127 10.65 3.79 13.30
N SER A 128 9.42 4.02 13.75
CA SER A 128 9.08 4.57 15.07
C SER A 128 7.88 3.78 15.61
N PRO A 129 8.08 2.95 16.65
CA PRO A 129 7.01 2.10 17.16
C PRO A 129 5.73 2.85 17.50
N ALA A 130 4.60 2.29 17.08
CA ALA A 130 3.26 2.89 17.22
C ALA A 130 3.06 4.23 16.50
N GLU A 131 3.99 4.66 15.65
CA GLU A 131 3.87 5.88 14.86
C GLU A 131 4.04 5.62 13.37
N HIS A 132 5.14 4.98 12.95
CA HIS A 132 5.34 4.68 11.53
C HIS A 132 6.33 3.56 11.24
N LEU A 133 6.15 2.94 10.08
CA LEU A 133 7.09 2.03 9.44
C LEU A 133 7.22 2.45 7.97
N VAL A 134 8.43 2.69 7.51
CA VAL A 134 8.73 3.04 6.11
C VAL A 134 9.62 1.96 5.54
N LEU A 135 9.13 1.36 4.46
CA LEU A 135 9.86 0.37 3.66
C LEU A 135 10.31 1.04 2.36
N HIS A 136 11.53 0.72 1.94
CA HIS A 136 12.13 1.21 0.69
C HIS A 136 12.71 0.05 -0.08
N GLY A 137 12.58 0.10 -1.39
CA GLY A 137 13.35 -0.72 -2.29
C GLY A 137 12.53 -1.26 -3.44
N GLY A 138 13.27 -1.84 -4.38
CA GLY A 138 12.74 -2.71 -5.40
C GLY A 138 13.86 -3.67 -5.77
N VAL A 139 13.76 -4.94 -5.31
CA VAL A 139 14.41 -6.19 -5.81
C VAL A 139 14.75 -7.14 -4.66
N ALA A 140 14.59 -8.45 -4.88
CA ALA A 140 15.41 -9.45 -4.17
C ALA A 140 16.62 -9.88 -4.99
N PRO A 141 17.70 -10.35 -4.33
CA PRO A 141 18.94 -10.73 -4.98
C PRO A 141 18.73 -11.72 -6.15
N GLY A 142 19.12 -11.34 -7.37
CA GLY A 142 19.19 -12.25 -8.52
C GLY A 142 18.18 -12.03 -9.65
N LEU A 143 17.17 -11.17 -9.48
CA LEU A 143 16.28 -10.72 -10.57
C LEU A 143 16.80 -9.40 -11.19
N PRO A 144 16.59 -9.15 -12.49
CA PRO A 144 16.90 -7.85 -13.07
C PRO A 144 16.08 -6.78 -12.34
N ALA A 145 16.76 -5.70 -11.94
CA ALA A 145 16.11 -4.62 -11.22
C ALA A 145 14.87 -4.13 -11.99
N PRO A 146 13.68 -4.06 -11.35
CA PRO A 146 12.56 -3.40 -11.96
C PRO A 146 13.00 -1.97 -12.23
N PRO A 147 12.55 -1.39 -13.35
CA PRO A 147 12.93 -0.03 -13.74
C PRO A 147 12.17 1.02 -12.93
N TYR A 148 11.93 0.77 -11.64
CA TYR A 148 11.21 1.64 -10.73
C TYR A 148 11.72 1.51 -9.30
N ASP A 149 11.85 2.66 -8.64
CA ASP A 149 12.04 2.77 -7.20
C ASP A 149 10.68 2.78 -6.50
N PHE A 150 10.60 2.27 -5.27
CA PHE A 150 9.35 2.12 -4.54
C PHE A 150 9.53 2.38 -3.05
N THR A 151 8.62 3.18 -2.47
CA THR A 151 8.51 3.34 -1.03
C THR A 151 7.10 3.02 -0.55
N TRP A 152 7.03 2.41 0.63
CA TRP A 152 5.79 2.02 1.28
C TRP A 152 5.79 2.42 2.75
N ALA A 153 5.03 3.46 3.07
CA ALA A 153 4.92 4.00 4.42
C ALA A 153 3.60 3.60 5.07
N PHE A 154 3.67 3.14 6.31
CA PHE A 154 2.56 2.90 7.22
C PHE A 154 2.65 3.94 8.33
N VAL A 155 1.62 4.74 8.51
CA VAL A 155 1.61 5.83 9.51
C VAL A 155 0.37 5.67 10.40
N LEU A 156 0.58 5.71 11.70
CA LEU A 156 -0.44 5.62 12.73
C LEU A 156 -0.58 6.96 13.42
N ARG A 157 -1.81 7.47 13.48
CA ARG A 157 -2.13 8.69 14.20
C ARG A 157 -3.19 8.39 15.26
N PRO A 158 -2.96 8.73 16.52
CA PRO A 158 -4.01 8.62 17.53
C PRO A 158 -5.18 9.55 17.17
N THR A 159 -6.41 9.07 17.34
CA THR A 159 -7.62 9.90 17.22
C THR A 159 -8.06 10.39 18.60
N PRO A 160 -8.82 11.51 18.69
CA PRO A 160 -9.35 12.01 19.96
C PRO A 160 -10.17 10.98 20.74
N ASP A 161 -10.78 10.04 20.03
CA ASP A 161 -11.67 9.02 20.59
C ASP A 161 -10.90 7.80 21.14
N GLY A 162 -9.57 7.85 21.14
CA GLY A 162 -8.69 6.76 21.59
C GLY A 162 -8.42 5.68 20.54
N GLY A 163 -8.89 5.89 19.31
CA GLY A 163 -8.62 5.02 18.16
C GLY A 163 -7.35 5.41 17.40
N THR A 164 -7.21 4.84 16.20
CA THR A 164 -6.10 5.11 15.29
C THR A 164 -6.60 5.43 13.90
N ARG A 165 -6.12 6.53 13.34
CA ARG A 165 -6.17 6.80 11.91
C ARG A 165 -4.91 6.21 11.28
N MET A 166 -5.07 5.14 10.51
CA MET A 166 -3.96 4.47 9.82
C MET A 166 -3.90 4.93 8.36
N LEU A 167 -2.77 5.49 7.96
CA LEU A 167 -2.47 5.86 6.58
C LEU A 167 -1.44 4.89 5.99
N VAL A 168 -1.61 4.57 4.70
CA VAL A 168 -0.64 3.85 3.89
C VAL A 168 -0.33 4.67 2.65
N ARG A 169 0.94 4.98 2.45
CA ARG A 169 1.42 5.70 1.27
C ARG A 169 2.36 4.85 0.45
N GLU A 170 2.03 4.70 -0.82
CA GLU A 170 2.84 4.04 -1.82
C GLU A 170 3.36 5.09 -2.81
N ARG A 171 4.65 5.08 -3.09
CA ARG A 171 5.27 5.95 -4.10
C ARG A 171 6.03 5.09 -5.10
N TYR A 172 5.82 5.34 -6.39
CA TYR A 172 6.49 4.64 -7.47
C TYR A 172 7.27 5.65 -8.33
N GLY A 173 8.58 5.47 -8.41
CA GLY A 173 9.47 6.23 -9.26
C GLY A 173 9.43 5.68 -10.68
N TRP A 174 9.36 6.54 -11.70
CA TRP A 174 9.47 6.09 -13.08
C TRP A 174 10.90 6.33 -13.55
N GLU A 175 11.72 5.27 -13.64
CA GLU A 175 13.05 5.44 -14.24
C GLU A 175 12.96 5.60 -15.77
N ARG A 176 11.89 5.10 -16.39
CA ARG A 176 11.67 5.19 -17.84
C ARG A 176 10.21 5.46 -18.21
N PRO A 177 9.92 6.30 -19.23
CA PRO A 177 8.54 6.67 -19.60
C PRO A 177 7.64 5.50 -20.01
N TRP A 178 8.21 4.42 -20.56
CA TRP A 178 7.45 3.23 -20.98
C TRP A 178 6.95 2.39 -19.81
N VAL A 179 7.43 2.64 -18.59
CA VAL A 179 7.04 1.93 -17.35
C VAL A 179 5.68 2.40 -16.85
N ARG A 180 5.21 3.57 -17.28
CA ARG A 180 3.92 4.16 -16.89
C ARG A 180 2.73 3.19 -17.02
N PRO A 181 2.43 2.58 -18.18
CA PRO A 181 1.30 1.64 -18.29
C PRO A 181 1.44 0.40 -17.38
N LEU A 182 2.66 -0.05 -17.11
CA LEU A 182 2.91 -1.15 -16.18
C LEU A 182 2.58 -0.73 -14.73
N VAL A 183 3.08 0.43 -14.29
CA VAL A 183 2.82 0.98 -12.95
C VAL A 183 1.33 1.28 -12.74
N GLU A 184 0.61 1.69 -13.77
CA GLU A 184 -0.85 1.85 -13.73
C GLU A 184 -1.57 0.51 -13.46
N ALA A 185 -1.18 -0.57 -14.14
CA ALA A 185 -1.75 -1.89 -13.89
C ALA A 185 -1.42 -2.41 -12.48
N VAL A 186 -0.17 -2.20 -12.03
CA VAL A 186 0.28 -2.52 -10.67
C VAL A 186 -0.52 -1.76 -9.62
N GLN A 187 -0.84 -0.47 -9.85
CA GLN A 187 -1.63 0.33 -8.91
C GLN A 187 -3.03 -0.23 -8.68
N VAL A 188 -3.69 -0.75 -9.72
CA VAL A 188 -5.04 -1.34 -9.59
C VAL A 188 -4.99 -2.60 -8.72
N VAL A 189 -4.00 -3.47 -8.97
CA VAL A 189 -3.79 -4.67 -8.15
C VAL A 189 -3.43 -4.27 -6.72
N SER A 190 -2.49 -3.34 -6.55
CA SER A 190 -2.08 -2.80 -5.25
C SER A 190 -3.26 -2.25 -4.46
N PHE A 191 -4.18 -1.52 -5.10
CA PHE A 191 -5.38 -1.02 -4.43
C PHE A 191 -6.19 -2.15 -3.77
N VAL A 192 -6.48 -3.21 -4.51
CA VAL A 192 -7.28 -4.34 -3.99
C VAL A 192 -6.56 -5.02 -2.82
N MET A 193 -5.25 -5.20 -2.94
CA MET A 193 -4.43 -5.84 -1.90
C MET A 193 -4.31 -4.97 -0.65
N THR A 194 -3.96 -3.68 -0.81
CA THR A 194 -3.80 -2.71 0.28
C THR A 194 -5.14 -2.43 0.98
N GLU A 195 -6.25 -2.33 0.25
CA GLU A 195 -7.58 -2.19 0.88
C GLU A 195 -7.86 -3.39 1.80
N ARG A 196 -7.62 -4.62 1.31
CA ARG A 196 -7.87 -5.83 2.11
C ARG A 196 -6.93 -5.92 3.31
N MET A 197 -5.65 -5.64 3.14
CA MET A 197 -4.66 -5.59 4.22
C MET A 197 -5.08 -4.60 5.32
N LEU A 198 -5.43 -3.37 4.96
CA LEU A 198 -5.85 -2.34 5.90
C LEU A 198 -7.05 -2.78 6.74
N ARG A 199 -8.06 -3.38 6.08
CA ARG A 199 -9.23 -3.95 6.78
C ARG A 199 -8.83 -5.15 7.64
N GLY A 200 -7.95 -6.02 7.15
CA GLY A 200 -7.48 -7.19 7.89
C GLY A 200 -6.70 -6.85 9.16
N ILE A 201 -5.90 -5.76 9.13
CA ILE A 201 -5.21 -5.20 10.30
C ILE A 201 -6.22 -4.62 11.28
N ARG A 202 -7.15 -3.78 10.79
CA ARG A 202 -8.20 -3.18 11.61
C ARG A 202 -8.99 -4.24 12.36
N ASP A 203 -9.56 -5.21 11.65
CA ASP A 203 -10.45 -6.21 12.23
C ASP A 203 -9.72 -7.03 13.32
N ARG A 204 -8.42 -7.28 13.16
CA ARG A 204 -7.59 -7.98 14.18
C ARG A 204 -7.23 -7.10 15.36
N ALA A 205 -6.87 -5.84 15.10
CA ALA A 205 -6.53 -4.88 16.15
C ALA A 205 -7.73 -4.60 17.07
N GLU A 206 -8.94 -4.50 16.50
CA GLU A 206 -10.17 -4.25 17.26
C GLU A 206 -10.58 -5.46 18.12
N VAL A 207 -10.40 -6.68 17.62
CA VAL A 207 -10.74 -7.92 18.35
C VAL A 207 -9.73 -8.25 19.45
N THR A 208 -8.46 -7.83 19.32
CA THR A 208 -7.39 -8.11 20.30
C THR A 208 -7.36 -7.09 21.45
N SER A 209 -8.44 -6.33 21.64
CA SER A 209 -8.56 -5.25 22.64
C SER A 209 -8.62 -5.77 24.06
#